data_AF-A0A818DRW7-F1
#
_entry.id   AF-A0A818DRW7-F1
#
_cell.length_a   1.000
_cell.length_b   1.000
_cell.length_c   1.000
_cell.angle_alpha   90.00
_cell.angle_beta   90.00
_cell.angle_gamma   90.00
#
_symmetry.space_group_name_H-M   'P 1'
#
loop_
_entity.id
_entity.type
_entity.pdbx_description
1 polymer ?
#
loop_
_entity_poly.entity_id
_entity_poly.type
_entity_poly.pdbx_seq_one_letter_code
_entity_poly.pdbx_strand_id
1 'polypeptide(L)'
;MKRFQIRYLTAVFLGEGFTGVIPTLLLLAQGSAGEAICAQSSNGTTLEPTFTQPRFSVTVYMLLITSIIIASLIAFLLLRWTNIVILADAVEPTKFNENTPETTLETAENSPMVPVIDSFISTKPVKHIATSSFIFLLCINTYNSFILYGILSALTTYSLLPYGQKVLYYFGVFSTLSYSMSILISLKWATVSVRMAIIGTIIGSIFAIFIIIIATQSPCPWWADTLHGAVVIVVIWLLMIFIIAYLRITTGNFIKAEWSEEKGMFYFGITVQLGSFLGAIPMYLLVNVFDMFTDRKPCEVYCVT
;
A
#
# COMPACT_ATOMS: atom_id res chain seq x y z
N MET A 1 -11.47 -4.00 18.39
CA MET A 1 -12.12 -4.57 17.19
C MET A 1 -12.21 -6.08 17.17
N LYS A 2 -11.42 -6.84 17.96
CA LYS A 2 -11.45 -8.31 18.05
C LYS A 2 -12.83 -8.94 18.39
N ARG A 3 -13.82 -8.13 18.78
CA ARG A 3 -15.16 -8.59 19.19
C ARG A 3 -16.26 -8.33 18.15
N PHE A 4 -15.99 -7.59 17.06
CA PHE A 4 -17.03 -7.24 16.09
C PHE A 4 -17.21 -8.35 15.05
N GLN A 5 -18.48 -8.58 14.67
CA GLN A 5 -18.89 -9.53 13.64
C GLN A 5 -18.21 -9.25 12.30
N ILE A 6 -17.97 -10.30 11.51
CA ILE A 6 -17.32 -10.25 10.19
C ILE A 6 -17.99 -9.24 9.23
N ARG A 7 -19.29 -8.98 9.39
CA ARG A 7 -20.05 -8.02 8.57
C ARG A 7 -19.52 -6.58 8.64
N TYR A 8 -18.89 -6.18 9.76
CA TYR A 8 -18.30 -4.85 9.92
C TYR A 8 -16.89 -4.74 9.33
N LEU A 9 -16.29 -5.86 8.93
CA LEU A 9 -14.94 -5.91 8.37
C LEU A 9 -14.86 -5.19 7.01
N THR A 10 -15.95 -5.23 6.23
CA THR A 10 -16.05 -4.50 4.96
C THR A 10 -15.93 -2.99 5.15
N ALA A 11 -16.51 -2.44 6.22
CA ALA A 11 -16.41 -1.00 6.52
C ALA A 11 -14.99 -0.60 6.95
N VAL A 12 -14.31 -1.47 7.70
CA VAL A 12 -12.90 -1.27 8.09
C VAL A 12 -11.99 -1.24 6.86
N PHE A 13 -12.15 -2.21 5.95
CA PHE A 13 -11.35 -2.27 4.74
C PHE A 13 -11.63 -1.11 3.76
N LEU A 14 -12.88 -0.67 3.69
CA LEU A 14 -13.24 0.52 2.94
C LEU A 14 -12.54 1.76 3.54
N GLY A 15 -12.51 1.87 4.86
CA GLY A 15 -11.75 2.91 5.58
C GLY A 15 -10.24 2.86 5.30
N GLU A 16 -9.64 1.67 5.30
CA GLU A 16 -8.22 1.49 4.94
C GLU A 16 -7.93 1.96 3.50
N GLY A 17 -8.79 1.61 2.54
CA GLY A 17 -8.68 2.08 1.16
C GLY A 17 -8.78 3.61 1.04
N PHE A 18 -9.70 4.25 1.76
CA PHE A 18 -9.86 5.71 1.73
C PHE A 18 -8.78 6.48 2.51
N THR A 19 -8.09 5.83 3.44
CA THR A 19 -7.02 6.47 4.23
C THR A 19 -5.89 7.00 3.34
N GLY A 20 -5.60 6.33 2.22
CA GLY A 20 -4.66 6.82 1.22
C GLY A 20 -5.29 7.83 0.24
N VAL A 21 -6.50 7.56 -0.23
CA VAL A 21 -7.14 8.34 -1.30
C VAL A 21 -7.43 9.79 -0.93
N ILE A 22 -7.95 10.05 0.28
CA ILE A 22 -8.33 11.42 0.69
C ILE A 22 -7.10 12.35 0.74
N PRO A 23 -5.99 11.99 1.44
CA PRO A 23 -4.76 12.77 1.37
C PRO A 23 -4.26 12.99 -0.05
N THR A 24 -4.34 11.97 -0.92
CA THR A 24 -3.91 12.09 -2.32
C THR A 24 -4.76 13.09 -3.12
N LEU A 25 -6.08 13.11 -2.92
CA LEU A 25 -6.97 14.09 -3.56
C LEU A 25 -6.67 15.51 -3.06
N LEU A 26 -6.41 15.67 -1.77
CA LEU A 26 -5.99 16.97 -1.20
C LEU A 26 -4.64 17.43 -1.76
N LEU A 27 -3.69 16.51 -1.92
CA LEU A 27 -2.38 16.79 -2.51
C LEU A 27 -2.52 17.20 -3.99
N LEU A 28 -3.35 16.51 -4.76
CA LEU A 28 -3.66 16.89 -6.14
C LEU A 28 -4.33 18.27 -6.23
N ALA A 29 -5.26 18.57 -5.31
CA ALA A 29 -5.91 19.86 -5.23
C ALA A 29 -4.92 20.98 -4.84
N GLN A 30 -3.93 20.66 -3.99
CA GLN A 30 -2.83 21.57 -3.63
C GLN A 30 -1.95 21.91 -4.84
N GLY A 31 -1.84 20.97 -5.78
CA GLY A 31 -1.00 21.08 -6.98
C GLY A 31 0.45 20.76 -6.71
N SER A 32 1.26 20.73 -7.77
CA SER A 32 2.70 20.45 -7.70
C SER A 32 3.43 21.55 -6.92
N ALA A 33 3.59 21.34 -5.62
CA ALA A 33 4.43 22.18 -4.78
C ALA A 33 5.91 21.81 -5.01
N GLY A 34 6.77 22.79 -5.27
CA GLY A 34 8.21 22.54 -5.31
C GLY A 34 8.76 22.06 -6.66
N GLU A 35 8.04 22.28 -7.77
CA GLU A 35 8.71 22.25 -9.08
C GLU A 35 9.68 23.43 -9.17
N ALA A 36 10.96 23.14 -9.40
CA ALA A 36 12.01 24.13 -9.61
C ALA A 36 11.94 24.67 -11.04
N ILE A 37 11.51 25.91 -11.15
CA ILE A 37 11.63 26.71 -12.37
C ILE A 37 13.03 27.32 -12.35
N CYS A 38 13.81 27.03 -13.39
CA CYS A 38 15.15 27.58 -13.53
C CYS A 38 15.05 28.98 -14.11
N ALA A 39 15.13 29.98 -13.25
CA ALA A 39 15.20 31.38 -13.66
C ALA A 39 16.67 31.82 -13.72
N GLN A 40 16.99 32.75 -14.63
CA GLN A 40 18.31 33.38 -14.60
C GLN A 40 18.46 34.24 -13.34
N SER A 41 19.56 34.05 -12.62
CA SER A 41 19.92 34.90 -11.49
C SER A 41 20.21 36.33 -11.96
N SER A 42 20.14 37.30 -11.04
CA SER A 42 20.33 38.74 -11.30
C SER A 42 21.66 39.09 -11.97
N ASN A 43 22.67 38.22 -11.86
CA ASN A 43 23.99 38.36 -12.52
C ASN A 43 24.05 37.76 -13.94
N GLY A 44 22.98 37.13 -14.44
CA GLY A 44 22.86 36.58 -15.79
C GLY A 44 23.69 35.32 -16.10
N THR A 45 24.56 34.88 -15.18
CA THR A 45 25.52 33.78 -15.43
C THR A 45 25.14 32.45 -14.79
N THR A 46 24.23 32.43 -13.81
CA THR A 46 23.80 31.21 -13.10
C THR A 46 22.28 31.02 -13.15
N LEU A 47 21.84 29.78 -13.35
CA LEU A 47 20.43 29.39 -13.21
C LEU A 47 20.17 29.05 -11.75
N GLU A 48 19.18 29.70 -11.15
CA GLU A 48 18.83 29.48 -9.75
C GLU A 48 17.44 28.83 -9.67
N PRO A 49 17.26 27.77 -8.85
CA PRO A 49 15.98 27.08 -8.74
C PRO A 49 14.97 27.94 -7.97
N THR A 50 13.98 28.46 -8.69
CA THR A 50 12.79 29.07 -8.08
C THR A 50 11.67 28.05 -7.95
N PHE A 51 11.31 27.70 -6.72
CA PHE A 51 10.29 26.70 -6.46
C PHE A 51 8.88 27.28 -6.61
N THR A 52 8.04 26.58 -7.37
CA THR A 52 6.61 26.88 -7.49
C THR A 52 5.90 26.77 -6.14
N GLN A 53 5.06 27.76 -5.83
CA GLN A 53 4.25 27.75 -4.62
C GLN A 53 3.01 26.86 -4.80
N PRO A 54 2.61 26.09 -3.77
CA PRO A 54 1.36 25.35 -3.79
C PRO A 54 0.16 26.30 -3.83
N ARG A 55 -0.99 25.82 -4.34
CA ARG A 55 -2.25 26.60 -4.40
C ARG A 55 -2.76 27.00 -3.01
N PHE A 56 -2.45 26.20 -2.00
CA PHE A 56 -2.70 26.51 -0.60
C PHE A 56 -1.54 26.03 0.28
N SER A 57 -1.35 26.68 1.42
CA SER A 57 -0.21 26.40 2.32
C SER A 57 -0.20 24.95 2.83
N VAL A 58 1.00 24.40 3.03
CA VAL A 58 1.22 23.09 3.66
C VAL A 58 0.59 23.04 5.05
N THR A 59 0.49 24.17 5.76
CA THR A 59 -0.21 24.26 7.05
C THR A 59 -1.69 23.88 6.91
N VAL A 60 -2.36 24.37 5.86
CA VAL A 60 -3.78 24.05 5.59
C VAL A 60 -3.92 22.57 5.26
N TYR A 61 -3.02 22.01 4.44
CA TYR A 61 -2.98 20.57 4.17
C TYR A 61 -2.91 19.76 5.47
N MET A 62 -1.95 20.08 6.35
CA MET A 62 -1.77 19.38 7.63
C MET A 62 -3.00 19.52 8.53
N LEU A 63 -3.60 20.72 8.62
CA LEU A 63 -4.82 20.94 9.41
C LEU A 63 -6.02 20.12 8.89
N LEU A 64 -6.17 19.97 7.57
CA LEU A 64 -7.23 19.14 6.99
C LEU A 64 -7.05 17.66 7.35
N ILE A 65 -5.84 17.12 7.22
CA ILE A 65 -5.52 15.74 7.62
C ILE A 65 -5.74 15.54 9.12
N THR A 66 -5.26 16.49 9.95
CA THR A 66 -5.49 16.46 11.40
C THR A 66 -6.99 16.48 11.73
N SER A 67 -7.79 17.27 11.03
CA SER A 67 -9.24 17.33 11.24
C SER A 67 -9.93 15.99 10.94
N ILE A 68 -9.51 15.30 9.88
CA ILE A 68 -10.03 13.96 9.53
C ILE A 68 -9.66 12.94 10.62
N ILE A 69 -8.42 12.98 11.13
CA ILE A 69 -7.97 12.09 12.22
C ILE A 69 -8.70 12.39 13.53
N ILE A 70 -8.96 13.66 13.85
CA ILE A 70 -9.74 14.04 15.03
C ILE A 70 -11.19 13.57 14.87
N ALA A 71 -11.80 13.73 13.70
CA ALA A 71 -13.15 13.24 13.44
C ALA A 71 -13.25 11.72 13.59
N SER A 72 -12.26 10.97 13.10
CA SER A 72 -12.22 9.50 13.27
C SER A 72 -12.01 9.10 14.74
N LEU A 73 -11.21 9.85 15.50
CA LEU A 73 -11.07 9.66 16.94
C LEU A 73 -12.39 9.93 17.69
N ILE A 74 -13.08 11.03 17.37
CA ILE A 74 -14.38 11.35 17.98
C ILE A 74 -15.40 10.26 17.68
N ALA A 75 -15.48 9.80 16.42
CA ALA A 75 -16.36 8.70 16.03
C ALA A 75 -16.06 7.42 16.83
N PHE A 76 -14.78 7.10 17.02
CA PHE A 76 -14.36 5.94 17.83
C PHE A 76 -14.72 6.10 19.31
N LEU A 77 -14.54 7.28 19.89
CA LEU A 77 -14.93 7.57 21.28
C LEU A 77 -16.44 7.48 21.48
N LEU A 78 -17.23 7.99 20.54
CA LEU A 78 -18.69 7.85 20.55
C LEU A 78 -19.11 6.39 20.47
N LEU A 79 -18.49 5.59 19.58
CA LEU A 79 -18.73 4.15 19.49
C LEU A 79 -18.37 3.41 20.79
N ARG A 80 -17.35 3.88 21.52
CA ARG A 80 -16.95 3.30 22.80
C ARG A 80 -17.86 3.70 23.96
N TRP A 81 -18.36 4.93 23.97
CA TRP A 81 -19.21 5.45 25.04
C TRP A 81 -20.70 5.14 24.86
N THR A 82 -21.15 4.92 23.62
CA THR A 82 -22.52 4.51 23.37
C THR A 82 -22.67 3.00 23.52
N ASN A 83 -23.74 2.54 24.19
CA ASN A 83 -24.11 1.12 24.26
C ASN A 83 -24.64 0.57 22.91
N ILE A 84 -24.38 1.26 21.79
CA ILE A 84 -24.77 0.84 20.43
C ILE A 84 -24.20 -0.55 20.13
N VAL A 85 -23.02 -0.88 20.66
CA VAL A 85 -22.42 -2.21 20.51
C VAL A 85 -23.29 -3.29 21.16
N ILE A 86 -23.85 -3.01 22.34
CA ILE A 86 -24.73 -3.95 23.07
C ILE A 86 -26.08 -4.07 22.34
N LEU A 87 -26.61 -2.98 21.78
CA LEU A 87 -27.83 -3.00 20.98
C LEU A 87 -27.65 -3.73 19.64
N ALA A 88 -26.50 -3.57 18.98
CA ALA A 88 -26.19 -4.25 17.72
C ALA A 88 -26.04 -5.77 17.93
N ASP A 89 -25.40 -6.20 19.03
CA ASP A 89 -25.31 -7.61 19.40
C ASP A 89 -26.66 -8.20 19.87
N ALA A 90 -27.57 -7.40 20.43
CA ALA A 90 -28.88 -7.86 20.93
C ALA A 90 -29.97 -8.01 19.85
N VAL A 91 -29.79 -7.39 18.68
CA VAL A 91 -30.78 -7.40 17.58
C VAL A 91 -30.57 -8.56 16.60
N GLU A 92 -29.40 -9.21 16.60
CA GLU A 92 -29.20 -10.43 15.81
C GLU A 92 -29.59 -11.67 16.62
N PRO A 93 -30.59 -12.47 16.19
CA PRO A 93 -30.95 -13.67 16.90
C PRO A 93 -29.80 -14.66 16.83
N THR A 94 -29.26 -15.00 18.00
CA THR A 94 -28.46 -16.18 18.28
C THR A 94 -29.08 -17.41 17.61
N LYS A 95 -28.56 -17.80 16.43
CA LYS A 95 -28.71 -19.17 15.92
C LYS A 95 -27.61 -20.02 16.57
N PHE A 96 -27.78 -20.33 17.85
CA PHE A 96 -27.00 -21.36 18.52
C PHE A 96 -27.93 -22.23 19.38
N ASN A 97 -27.83 -23.55 19.16
CA ASN A 97 -28.57 -24.71 19.71
C ASN A 97 -29.91 -24.99 18.99
N GLU A 98 -30.32 -26.24 18.65
CA GLU A 98 -30.05 -27.55 19.24
C GLU A 98 -30.53 -28.71 18.29
N ASN A 99 -29.78 -29.81 18.24
CA ASN A 99 -30.10 -31.22 17.90
C ASN A 99 -31.47 -31.68 17.30
N THR A 100 -31.42 -32.34 16.10
CA THR A 100 -32.23 -33.50 15.57
C THR A 100 -33.72 -33.30 15.15
N PRO A 101 -34.37 -34.22 14.37
CA PRO A 101 -34.28 -34.53 12.93
C PRO A 101 -35.59 -34.28 12.10
N GLU A 102 -35.42 -34.22 10.76
CA GLU A 102 -36.36 -34.49 9.63
C GLU A 102 -37.80 -33.90 9.51
N THR A 103 -38.12 -33.55 8.24
CA THR A 103 -39.41 -33.73 7.50
C THR A 103 -40.24 -32.48 7.10
N THR A 104 -40.34 -32.30 5.76
CA THR A 104 -41.43 -31.77 4.89
C THR A 104 -41.78 -30.27 4.75
N LEU A 105 -41.55 -29.78 3.51
CA LEU A 105 -42.44 -29.12 2.53
C LEU A 105 -43.29 -27.86 2.86
N GLU A 106 -43.08 -26.84 2.01
CA GLU A 106 -43.97 -25.74 1.54
C GLU A 106 -44.31 -24.62 2.57
N THR A 107 -44.41 -23.31 2.27
CA THR A 107 -44.72 -22.52 1.06
C THR A 107 -44.14 -21.08 1.20
N ALA A 108 -44.04 -20.35 0.09
CA ALA A 108 -43.40 -19.03 -0.10
C ALA A 108 -44.13 -17.80 0.49
N GLU A 109 -43.39 -16.74 0.86
CA GLU A 109 -43.75 -15.33 0.57
C GLU A 109 -42.60 -14.29 0.76
N ASN A 110 -42.21 -13.68 -0.36
CA ASN A 110 -41.88 -12.26 -0.65
C ASN A 110 -40.84 -11.39 0.12
N SER A 111 -39.94 -10.82 -0.71
CA SER A 111 -39.15 -9.56 -0.64
C SER A 111 -37.65 -9.62 -0.29
N PRO A 112 -36.82 -8.79 -0.95
CA PRO A 112 -35.50 -9.18 -1.41
C PRO A 112 -34.35 -8.47 -0.69
N MET A 113 -33.14 -9.01 -0.90
CA MET A 113 -31.82 -8.37 -0.86
C MET A 113 -30.82 -9.19 -0.03
N VAL A 114 -29.99 -9.94 -0.78
CA VAL A 114 -28.63 -10.42 -0.46
C VAL A 114 -28.53 -11.74 0.32
N PRO A 115 -28.41 -12.88 -0.38
CA PRO A 115 -27.65 -14.03 0.06
C PRO A 115 -26.24 -13.90 -0.53
N VAL A 116 -25.34 -13.13 0.11
CA VAL A 116 -23.95 -13.01 -0.41
C VAL A 116 -22.89 -13.43 0.60
N ILE A 117 -23.18 -13.66 1.89
CA ILE A 117 -22.07 -13.78 2.87
C ILE A 117 -21.87 -15.18 3.50
N ASP A 118 -22.79 -16.13 3.34
CA ASP A 118 -22.56 -17.50 3.86
C ASP A 118 -21.48 -18.27 3.08
N SER A 119 -21.07 -17.79 1.90
CA SER A 119 -19.93 -18.37 1.16
C SER A 119 -18.56 -17.81 1.54
N PHE A 120 -18.47 -16.78 2.39
CA PHE A 120 -17.20 -16.13 2.73
C PHE A 120 -16.48 -16.77 3.92
N ILE A 121 -17.16 -17.61 4.70
CA ILE A 121 -16.55 -18.46 5.72
C ILE A 121 -17.06 -19.88 5.50
N SER A 122 -16.59 -20.51 4.43
CA SER A 122 -16.55 -21.97 4.43
C SER A 122 -15.57 -22.35 5.53
N THR A 123 -16.09 -22.68 6.71
CA THR A 123 -15.42 -23.50 7.73
C THR A 123 -15.11 -24.85 7.10
N LYS A 124 -14.10 -24.88 6.23
CA LYS A 124 -13.46 -26.13 5.86
C LYS A 124 -12.80 -26.67 7.12
N PRO A 125 -12.89 -27.98 7.39
CA PRO A 125 -12.20 -28.57 8.52
C PRO A 125 -10.71 -28.21 8.43
N VAL A 126 -10.16 -27.71 9.53
CA VAL A 126 -8.77 -27.27 9.67
C VAL A 126 -7.85 -28.41 9.24
N LYS A 127 -7.40 -28.38 7.99
CA LYS A 127 -6.24 -29.15 7.57
C LYS A 127 -5.06 -28.37 8.09
N HIS A 128 -4.52 -28.77 9.23
CA HIS A 128 -3.27 -28.24 9.75
C HIS A 128 -2.25 -28.13 8.62
N ILE A 129 -2.04 -26.92 8.10
CA ILE A 129 -1.01 -26.69 7.10
C ILE A 129 0.34 -27.02 7.72
N ALA A 130 1.18 -27.69 6.93
CA ALA A 130 2.54 -28.01 7.34
C ALA A 130 3.26 -26.71 7.72
N THR A 131 3.89 -26.69 8.90
CA THR A 131 4.67 -25.57 9.43
C THR A 131 5.69 -25.02 8.41
N SER A 132 6.15 -25.85 7.48
CA SER A 132 7.00 -25.48 6.36
C SER A 132 6.37 -24.45 5.40
N SER A 133 5.09 -24.59 5.02
CA SER A 133 4.42 -23.63 4.14
C SER A 133 4.19 -22.28 4.82
N PHE A 134 3.95 -22.29 6.13
CA PHE A 134 3.85 -21.08 6.94
C PHE A 134 5.18 -20.30 6.97
N ILE A 135 6.29 -20.98 7.28
CA ILE A 135 7.63 -20.38 7.25
C ILE A 135 7.96 -19.86 5.86
N PHE A 136 7.60 -20.60 4.81
CA PHE A 136 7.85 -20.19 3.43
C PHE A 136 7.12 -18.89 3.05
N LEU A 137 5.84 -18.76 3.42
CA LEU A 137 5.07 -17.53 3.18
C LEU A 137 5.61 -16.35 3.99
N LEU A 138 6.08 -16.59 5.21
CA LEU A 138 6.78 -15.58 6.01
C LEU A 138 8.08 -15.12 5.33
N CYS A 139 8.87 -16.04 4.77
CA CYS A 139 10.07 -15.69 4.00
C CYS A 139 9.73 -14.85 2.75
N ILE A 140 8.69 -15.22 2.01
CA ILE A 140 8.19 -14.42 0.88
C ILE A 140 7.80 -13.01 1.35
N ASN A 141 7.10 -12.89 2.47
CA ASN A 141 6.71 -11.59 3.03
C ASN A 141 7.93 -10.75 3.46
N THR A 142 8.93 -11.35 4.10
CA THR A 142 10.20 -10.68 4.45
C THR A 142 10.89 -10.15 3.20
N TYR A 143 11.01 -10.98 2.16
CA TYR A 143 11.66 -10.61 0.90
C TYR A 143 10.92 -9.47 0.17
N ASN A 144 9.59 -9.58 0.07
CA ASN A 144 8.74 -8.54 -0.52
C ASN A 144 8.85 -7.21 0.25
N SER A 145 8.92 -7.26 1.58
CA SER A 145 9.09 -6.08 2.44
C SER A 145 10.50 -5.48 2.33
N PHE A 146 11.51 -6.34 2.18
CA PHE A 146 12.92 -5.97 1.95
C PHE A 146 13.08 -5.18 0.65
N ILE A 147 12.44 -5.61 -0.43
CA ILE A 147 12.48 -4.89 -1.71
C ILE A 147 11.73 -3.57 -1.62
N LEU A 148 10.46 -3.60 -1.22
CA LEU A 148 9.57 -2.45 -1.33
C LEU A 148 9.94 -1.31 -0.36
N TYR A 149 10.13 -1.64 0.92
CA TYR A 149 10.39 -0.62 1.95
C TYR A 149 11.86 -0.44 2.29
N GLY A 150 12.69 -1.44 1.97
CA GLY A 150 14.13 -1.34 2.15
C GLY A 150 14.80 -0.74 0.92
N ILE A 151 14.96 -1.55 -0.14
CA ILE A 151 15.78 -1.18 -1.29
C ILE A 151 15.17 -0.02 -2.09
N LEU A 152 13.95 -0.22 -2.58
CA LEU A 152 13.35 0.69 -3.55
C LEU A 152 12.96 2.03 -2.93
N SER A 153 12.59 2.05 -1.64
CA SER A 153 12.34 3.28 -0.91
C SER A 153 13.56 4.21 -0.92
N ALA A 154 14.78 3.67 -0.82
CA ALA A 154 16.01 4.45 -0.89
C ALA A 154 16.35 4.90 -2.32
N LEU A 155 15.92 4.14 -3.33
CA LEU A 155 16.22 4.39 -4.76
C LEU A 155 15.15 5.21 -5.50
N THR A 156 14.15 5.71 -4.78
CA THR A 156 13.02 6.42 -5.37
C THR A 156 13.46 7.70 -6.07
N THR A 157 14.33 8.51 -5.46
CA THR A 157 14.84 9.75 -6.06
C THR A 157 15.74 9.45 -7.26
N TYR A 158 16.73 8.59 -7.11
CA TYR A 158 17.68 8.23 -8.17
C TYR A 158 17.02 7.64 -9.42
N SER A 159 15.92 6.92 -9.28
CA SER A 159 15.20 6.35 -10.44
C SER A 159 14.21 7.31 -11.11
N LEU A 160 13.71 8.34 -10.42
CA LEU A 160 12.62 9.20 -10.93
C LEU A 160 13.08 10.62 -11.28
N LEU A 161 14.02 11.19 -10.52
CA LEU A 161 14.52 12.55 -10.75
C LEU A 161 15.13 12.75 -12.15
N PRO A 162 15.82 11.75 -12.76
CA PRO A 162 16.32 11.87 -14.13
C PRO A 162 15.24 12.07 -15.21
N TYR A 163 13.98 11.81 -14.89
CA TYR A 163 12.84 12.02 -15.79
C TYR A 163 12.08 13.32 -15.48
N GLY A 164 12.47 14.04 -14.43
CA GLY A 164 11.94 15.35 -14.05
C GLY A 164 11.25 15.38 -12.69
N GLN A 165 11.25 16.55 -12.05
CA GLN A 165 10.65 16.73 -10.72
C GLN A 165 9.13 16.52 -10.71
N LYS A 166 8.45 16.88 -11.81
CA LYS A 166 7.03 16.58 -12.00
C LYS A 166 6.76 15.07 -11.91
N VAL A 167 7.66 14.24 -12.42
CA VAL A 167 7.52 12.78 -12.41
C VAL A 167 7.57 12.25 -10.99
N LEU A 168 8.52 12.74 -10.17
CA LEU A 168 8.60 12.39 -8.76
C LEU A 168 7.34 12.80 -8.00
N TYR A 169 6.81 14.01 -8.25
CA TYR A 169 5.56 14.48 -7.65
C TYR A 169 4.37 13.57 -8.00
N TYR A 170 4.14 13.29 -9.29
CA TYR A 170 3.04 12.43 -9.72
C TYR A 170 3.20 11.00 -9.22
N PHE A 171 4.42 10.47 -9.17
CA PHE A 171 4.68 9.17 -8.56
C PHE A 171 4.27 9.14 -7.08
N GLY A 172 4.61 10.16 -6.29
CA GLY A 172 4.19 10.26 -4.89
C GLY A 172 2.67 10.21 -4.72
N VAL A 173 1.94 10.90 -5.59
CA VAL A 173 0.47 10.87 -5.65
C VAL A 173 -0.03 9.46 -6.03
N PHE A 174 0.42 8.92 -7.16
CA PHE A 174 -0.11 7.68 -7.71
C PHE A 174 0.31 6.41 -6.96
N SER A 175 1.45 6.41 -6.28
CA SER A 175 1.91 5.28 -5.46
C SER A 175 0.93 4.96 -4.32
N THR A 176 0.36 6.01 -3.69
CA THR A 176 -0.67 5.86 -2.66
C THR A 176 -1.97 5.30 -3.22
N LEU A 177 -2.38 5.74 -4.43
CA LEU A 177 -3.51 5.19 -5.17
C LEU A 177 -3.29 3.72 -5.52
N SER A 178 -2.10 3.36 -6.01
CA SER A 178 -1.72 1.98 -6.34
C SER A 178 -1.86 1.06 -5.12
N TYR A 179 -1.34 1.48 -3.96
CA TYR A 179 -1.48 0.73 -2.72
C TYR A 179 -2.96 0.56 -2.31
N SER A 180 -3.76 1.61 -2.43
CA SER A 180 -5.20 1.58 -2.13
C SER A 180 -5.95 0.61 -3.06
N MET A 181 -5.58 0.56 -4.34
CA MET A 181 -6.13 -0.39 -5.30
C MET A 181 -5.79 -1.85 -4.94
N SER A 182 -4.59 -2.11 -4.42
CA SER A 182 -4.22 -3.45 -3.94
C SER A 182 -5.12 -3.92 -2.80
N ILE A 183 -5.45 -3.02 -1.86
CA ILE A 183 -6.39 -3.32 -0.77
C ILE A 183 -7.76 -3.64 -1.34
N LEU A 184 -8.33 -2.79 -2.20
CA LEU A 184 -9.66 -3.01 -2.78
C LEU A 184 -9.75 -4.33 -3.55
N ILE A 185 -8.73 -4.67 -4.33
CA ILE A 185 -8.67 -5.93 -5.09
C ILE A 185 -8.53 -7.14 -4.15
N SER A 186 -7.78 -6.99 -3.06
CA SER A 186 -7.69 -8.02 -2.02
C SER A 186 -9.05 -8.32 -1.35
N LEU A 187 -10.03 -7.42 -1.40
CA LEU A 187 -11.37 -7.71 -0.87
C LEU A 187 -12.12 -8.75 -1.69
N LYS A 188 -11.96 -8.71 -3.02
CA LYS A 188 -12.57 -9.70 -3.91
C LYS A 188 -11.81 -11.02 -3.86
N TRP A 189 -10.49 -10.97 -3.73
CA TRP A 189 -9.62 -12.13 -3.64
C TRP A 189 -8.81 -12.07 -2.34
N ALA A 190 -9.46 -12.45 -1.23
CA ALA A 190 -8.93 -12.32 0.12
C ALA A 190 -7.67 -13.13 0.39
N THR A 191 -7.53 -14.29 -0.25
CA THR A 191 -6.40 -15.21 -0.04
C THR A 191 -5.76 -15.58 -1.36
N VAL A 192 -4.44 -15.72 -1.36
CA VAL A 192 -3.66 -16.13 -2.54
C VAL A 192 -3.11 -17.55 -2.33
N SER A 193 -3.04 -18.33 -3.41
CA SER A 193 -2.34 -19.62 -3.37
C SER A 193 -0.83 -19.41 -3.31
N VAL A 194 -0.09 -20.35 -2.71
CA VAL A 194 1.39 -20.29 -2.63
C VAL A 194 2.02 -20.14 -4.03
N ARG A 195 1.46 -20.79 -5.06
CA ARG A 195 1.93 -20.67 -6.45
C ARG A 195 1.78 -19.25 -6.99
N MET A 196 0.62 -18.64 -6.77
CA MET A 196 0.38 -17.25 -7.18
C MET A 196 1.24 -16.27 -6.39
N ALA A 197 1.52 -16.55 -5.11
CA ALA A 197 2.44 -15.74 -4.32
C ALA A 197 3.87 -15.78 -4.88
N ILE A 198 4.34 -16.96 -5.29
CA ILE A 198 5.66 -17.12 -5.94
C ILE A 198 5.69 -16.37 -7.28
N ILE A 199 4.70 -16.60 -8.15
CA ILE A 199 4.65 -15.96 -9.47
C ILE A 199 4.61 -14.45 -9.34
N GLY A 200 3.74 -13.93 -8.47
CA GLY A 200 3.64 -12.50 -8.23
C GLY A 200 4.94 -11.91 -7.67
N THR A 201 5.62 -12.63 -6.76
CA THR A 201 6.91 -12.19 -6.20
C THR A 201 7.97 -12.13 -7.30
N ILE A 202 8.05 -13.13 -8.18
CA ILE A 202 8.98 -13.13 -9.32
C ILE A 202 8.70 -11.94 -10.25
N ILE A 203 7.45 -11.69 -10.60
CA ILE A 203 7.07 -10.55 -11.46
C ILE A 203 7.43 -9.22 -10.78
N GLY A 204 7.12 -9.08 -9.49
CA GLY A 204 7.50 -7.91 -8.70
C GLY A 204 9.01 -7.69 -8.67
N SER A 205 9.80 -8.76 -8.52
CA SER A 205 11.26 -8.71 -8.54
C SER A 205 11.82 -8.31 -9.90
N ILE A 206 11.20 -8.73 -11.01
CA ILE A 206 11.62 -8.32 -12.36
C ILE A 206 11.49 -6.79 -12.50
N PHE A 207 10.37 -6.23 -12.08
CA PHE A 207 10.18 -4.78 -12.08
C PHE A 207 11.15 -4.07 -11.11
N ALA A 208 11.38 -4.65 -9.93
CA ALA A 208 12.33 -4.11 -8.96
C ALA A 208 13.76 -4.06 -9.51
N ILE A 209 14.22 -5.13 -10.16
CA ILE A 209 15.55 -5.19 -10.80
C ILE A 209 15.67 -4.13 -11.88
N PHE A 210 14.63 -3.96 -12.71
CA PHE A 210 14.62 -2.90 -13.72
C PHE A 210 14.78 -1.50 -13.08
N ILE A 211 14.03 -1.21 -12.01
CA ILE A 211 14.12 0.07 -11.29
C ILE A 211 15.52 0.27 -10.70
N ILE A 212 16.12 -0.77 -10.12
CA ILE A 212 17.48 -0.72 -9.57
C ILE A 212 18.50 -0.41 -10.67
N ILE A 213 18.38 -1.04 -11.84
CA ILE A 213 19.26 -0.76 -12.98
C ILE A 213 19.16 0.71 -13.39
N ILE A 214 17.95 1.24 -13.52
CA ILE A 214 17.73 2.66 -13.84
C ILE A 214 18.35 3.56 -12.78
N ALA A 215 18.17 3.25 -11.49
CA ALA A 215 18.75 4.02 -10.40
C ALA A 215 20.29 4.03 -10.43
N THR A 216 20.93 2.90 -10.75
CA THR A 216 22.40 2.80 -10.86
C THR A 216 22.97 3.59 -12.04
N GLN A 217 22.15 3.91 -13.03
CA GLN A 217 22.55 4.72 -14.19
C GLN A 217 22.30 6.21 -13.97
N SER A 218 21.76 6.62 -12.81
CA SER A 218 21.66 8.04 -12.45
C SER A 218 23.06 8.68 -12.45
N PRO A 219 23.27 9.83 -13.10
CA PRO A 219 22.26 10.83 -13.48
C PRO A 219 21.69 10.71 -14.92
N CYS A 220 22.20 9.80 -15.76
CA CYS A 220 21.78 9.66 -17.17
C CYS A 220 21.29 8.24 -17.49
N PRO A 221 20.17 7.78 -16.91
CA PRO A 221 19.57 6.50 -17.27
C PRO A 221 19.00 6.53 -18.69
N TRP A 222 18.65 5.34 -19.19
CA TRP A 222 18.00 5.21 -20.49
C TRP A 222 16.71 6.06 -20.56
N TRP A 223 16.57 6.78 -21.67
CA TRP A 223 15.43 7.67 -21.93
C TRP A 223 15.28 8.83 -20.92
N ALA A 224 16.36 9.22 -20.24
CA ALA A 224 16.40 10.41 -19.42
C ALA A 224 15.88 11.64 -20.19
N ASP A 225 15.22 12.55 -19.48
CA ASP A 225 14.66 13.79 -20.03
C ASP A 225 13.62 13.62 -21.16
N THR A 226 13.11 12.41 -21.39
CA THR A 226 12.03 12.14 -22.36
C THR A 226 10.69 11.85 -21.68
N LEU A 227 9.60 12.30 -22.30
CA LEU A 227 8.23 12.02 -21.81
C LEU A 227 7.92 10.52 -21.82
N HIS A 228 8.38 9.79 -22.84
CA HIS A 228 8.18 8.34 -22.92
C HIS A 228 8.87 7.61 -21.76
N GLY A 229 10.13 7.94 -21.47
CA GLY A 229 10.87 7.39 -20.34
C GLY A 229 10.15 7.66 -19.01
N ALA A 230 9.68 8.90 -18.82
CA ALA A 230 8.92 9.31 -17.64
C ALA A 230 7.64 8.47 -17.42
N VAL A 231 6.85 8.25 -18.46
CA VAL A 231 5.61 7.45 -18.35
C VAL A 231 5.94 5.98 -18.05
N VAL A 232 6.92 5.41 -18.75
CA VAL A 232 7.31 4.00 -18.58
C VAL A 232 7.80 3.72 -17.16
N ILE A 233 8.71 4.55 -16.63
CA ILE A 233 9.28 4.31 -15.30
C ILE A 233 8.21 4.43 -14.20
N VAL A 234 7.29 5.39 -14.32
CA VAL A 234 6.17 5.55 -13.37
C VAL A 234 5.25 4.35 -13.42
N VAL A 235 4.84 3.90 -14.61
CA VAL A 235 3.96 2.74 -14.75
C VAL A 235 4.59 1.48 -14.14
N ILE A 236 5.87 1.24 -14.40
CA ILE A 236 6.61 0.10 -13.82
C ILE A 236 6.63 0.17 -12.29
N TRP A 237 6.93 1.35 -11.74
CA TRP A 237 6.88 1.61 -10.30
C TRP A 237 5.50 1.33 -9.69
N LEU A 238 4.43 1.81 -10.32
CA LEU A 238 3.07 1.62 -9.85
C LEU A 238 2.64 0.16 -9.90
N LEU A 239 2.97 -0.56 -10.96
CA LEU A 239 2.69 -2.00 -11.10
C LEU A 239 3.46 -2.82 -10.04
N MET A 240 4.72 -2.47 -9.78
CA MET A 240 5.52 -3.12 -8.75
C MET A 240 4.92 -2.93 -7.36
N ILE A 241 4.58 -1.68 -6.98
CA ILE A 241 3.90 -1.39 -5.71
C ILE A 241 2.59 -2.16 -5.62
N PHE A 242 1.78 -2.15 -6.68
CA PHE A 242 0.49 -2.82 -6.72
C PHE A 242 0.62 -4.32 -6.43
N ILE A 243 1.53 -4.99 -7.15
CA ILE A 243 1.76 -6.44 -7.03
C ILE A 243 2.28 -6.79 -5.64
N ILE A 244 3.34 -6.11 -5.18
CA ILE A 244 3.95 -6.44 -3.89
C ILE A 244 2.98 -6.14 -2.73
N ALA A 245 2.25 -5.02 -2.78
CA ALA A 245 1.25 -4.69 -1.76
C ALA A 245 0.12 -5.73 -1.73
N TYR A 246 -0.41 -6.12 -2.90
CA TYR A 246 -1.46 -7.15 -3.01
C TYR A 246 -1.00 -8.49 -2.42
N LEU A 247 0.22 -8.93 -2.75
CA LEU A 247 0.79 -10.18 -2.21
C LEU A 247 0.94 -10.15 -0.70
N ARG A 248 1.40 -9.03 -0.14
CA ARG A 248 1.56 -8.88 1.31
C ARG A 248 0.22 -8.92 2.04
N ILE A 249 -0.79 -8.21 1.54
CA ILE A 249 -2.12 -8.18 2.13
C ILE A 249 -2.76 -9.57 2.09
N THR A 250 -2.75 -10.23 0.93
CA THR A 250 -3.34 -11.56 0.77
C THR A 250 -2.59 -12.67 1.52
N THR A 251 -1.26 -12.55 1.67
CA THR A 251 -0.46 -13.43 2.53
C THR A 251 -0.79 -13.22 4.01
N GLY A 252 -0.95 -11.97 4.45
CA GLY A 252 -1.39 -11.65 5.81
C GLY A 252 -2.78 -12.21 6.12
N ASN A 253 -3.73 -12.04 5.19
CA ASN A 253 -5.08 -12.60 5.28
C ASN A 253 -5.05 -14.13 5.37
N PHE A 254 -4.21 -14.78 4.55
CA PHE A 254 -4.03 -16.23 4.59
C PHE A 254 -3.46 -16.71 5.94
N ILE A 255 -2.41 -16.06 6.44
CA ILE A 255 -1.80 -16.37 7.74
C ILE A 255 -2.82 -16.22 8.87
N LYS A 256 -3.63 -15.16 8.81
CA LYS A 256 -4.69 -14.90 9.78
C LYS A 256 -5.78 -15.96 9.77
N ALA A 257 -6.15 -16.46 8.60
CA ALA A 257 -7.21 -17.47 8.44
C ALA A 257 -6.75 -18.88 8.86
N GLU A 258 -5.50 -19.24 8.56
CA GLU A 258 -4.99 -20.60 8.73
C GLU A 258 -4.30 -20.84 10.09
N TRP A 259 -3.69 -19.81 10.66
CA TRP A 259 -2.94 -19.93 11.91
C TRP A 259 -3.56 -19.08 13.02
N SER A 260 -3.25 -19.43 14.27
CA SER A 260 -3.75 -18.72 15.45
C SER A 260 -3.66 -17.20 15.26
N GLU A 261 -4.82 -16.53 15.20
CA GLU A 261 -4.96 -15.15 14.72
C GLU A 261 -3.95 -14.19 15.35
N GLU A 262 -3.70 -14.32 16.66
CA GLU A 262 -2.80 -13.45 17.41
C GLU A 262 -1.33 -13.73 17.11
N LYS A 263 -0.92 -15.00 17.21
CA LYS A 263 0.48 -15.35 17.02
C LYS A 263 0.88 -15.10 15.56
N GLY A 264 0.01 -15.40 14.60
CA GLY A 264 0.33 -15.35 13.16
C GLY A 264 0.55 -13.95 12.66
N MET A 265 -0.35 -13.06 13.04
CA MET A 265 -0.23 -11.64 12.73
C MET A 265 0.98 -11.01 13.43
N PHE A 266 1.37 -11.50 14.61
CA PHE A 266 2.60 -11.07 15.28
C PHE A 266 3.86 -11.44 14.48
N TYR A 267 4.02 -12.70 14.04
CA TYR A 267 5.16 -13.09 13.19
C TYR A 267 5.13 -12.43 11.82
N PHE A 268 3.95 -12.22 11.23
CA PHE A 268 3.81 -11.43 10.01
C PHE A 268 4.34 -10.00 10.22
N GLY A 269 3.97 -9.34 11.32
CA GLY A 269 4.49 -8.02 11.67
C GLY A 269 6.01 -8.01 11.85
N ILE A 270 6.58 -8.97 12.58
CA ILE A 270 8.03 -9.10 12.77
C ILE A 270 8.75 -9.24 11.42
N THR A 271 8.25 -10.10 10.54
CA THR A 271 8.89 -10.35 9.24
C THR A 271 8.87 -9.14 8.30
N VAL A 272 7.81 -8.33 8.34
CA VAL A 272 7.78 -7.05 7.63
C VAL A 272 8.89 -6.13 8.11
N GLN A 273 9.00 -5.95 9.43
CA GLN A 273 9.98 -5.04 10.03
C GLN A 273 11.41 -5.54 9.82
N LEU A 274 11.62 -6.85 9.91
CA LEU A 274 12.90 -7.49 9.61
C LEU A 274 13.31 -7.23 8.16
N GLY A 275 12.39 -7.39 7.21
CA GLY A 275 12.64 -7.12 5.80
C GLY A 275 13.04 -5.67 5.55
N SER A 276 12.27 -4.70 6.05
CA SER A 276 12.58 -3.27 5.87
C SER A 276 13.92 -2.90 6.51
N PHE A 277 14.23 -3.43 7.70
CA PHE A 277 15.52 -3.20 8.36
C PHE A 277 16.69 -3.75 7.54
N LEU A 278 16.57 -5.00 7.05
CA LEU A 278 17.60 -5.67 6.26
C LEU A 278 17.87 -4.95 4.94
N GLY A 279 16.89 -4.27 4.34
CA GLY A 279 17.08 -3.53 3.10
C GLY A 279 17.52 -2.08 3.32
N ALA A 280 16.97 -1.41 4.32
CA ALA A 280 17.23 0.01 4.56
C ALA A 280 18.65 0.27 5.05
N ILE A 281 19.22 -0.55 5.94
CA ILE A 281 20.58 -0.31 6.45
C ILE A 281 21.64 -0.42 5.34
N PRO A 282 21.70 -1.52 4.56
CA PRO A 282 22.67 -1.61 3.47
C PRO A 282 22.48 -0.50 2.45
N MET A 283 21.23 -0.20 2.06
CA MET A 283 20.99 0.89 1.11
C MET A 283 21.38 2.26 1.66
N TYR A 284 21.13 2.53 2.94
CA TYR A 284 21.56 3.77 3.58
C TYR A 284 23.08 3.94 3.51
N LEU A 285 23.83 2.87 3.79
CA LEU A 285 25.29 2.87 3.67
C LEU A 285 25.74 3.10 2.22
N LEU A 286 25.14 2.37 1.27
CA LEU A 286 25.46 2.51 -0.16
C LEU A 286 25.17 3.91 -0.71
N VAL A 287 24.07 4.51 -0.27
CA VAL A 287 23.62 5.82 -0.76
C VAL A 287 24.35 6.97 -0.07
N ASN A 288 24.41 6.99 1.28
CA ASN A 288 24.86 8.17 2.03
C ASN A 288 26.30 8.09 2.55
N VAL A 289 26.91 6.91 2.58
CA VAL A 289 28.28 6.73 3.08
C VAL A 289 29.25 6.42 1.95
N PHE A 290 28.85 5.55 1.03
CA PHE A 290 29.67 5.18 -0.13
C PHE A 290 29.40 6.06 -1.37
N ASP A 291 28.40 6.94 -1.32
CA ASP A 291 28.00 7.84 -2.41
C ASP A 291 27.90 7.13 -3.78
N MET A 292 27.41 5.88 -3.78
CA MET A 292 27.33 5.06 -5.01
C MET A 292 26.29 5.57 -6.01
N PHE A 293 25.37 6.42 -5.56
CA PHE A 293 24.30 6.98 -6.38
C PHE A 293 24.42 8.50 -6.41
N THR A 294 24.35 9.08 -7.60
CA THR A 294 24.39 10.53 -7.80
C THR A 294 22.99 11.07 -8.06
N ASP A 295 22.50 11.96 -7.20
CA ASP A 295 21.23 12.65 -7.38
C ASP A 295 21.35 13.79 -8.40
N ARG A 296 20.27 14.04 -9.15
CA ARG A 296 20.18 15.23 -10.00
C ARG A 296 19.79 16.46 -9.20
N LYS A 297 20.60 17.50 -9.29
CA LYS A 297 20.28 18.83 -8.79
C LYS A 297 19.39 19.56 -9.79
N PRO A 298 18.45 20.40 -9.33
CA PRO A 298 17.67 21.24 -10.23
C PRO A 298 18.58 22.22 -10.98
N CYS A 299 18.22 22.54 -12.21
CA CYS A 299 18.88 23.56 -13.04
C CYS A 299 20.33 23.24 -13.47
N GLU A 300 20.76 21.99 -13.33
CA GLU A 300 22.00 21.47 -13.92
C GLU A 300 21.67 20.58 -15.14
N VAL A 301 22.45 20.74 -16.22
CA VAL A 301 22.34 19.89 -17.41
C VAL A 301 23.28 18.70 -17.24
N TYR A 302 22.72 17.49 -17.17
CA TYR A 302 23.50 16.26 -16.99
C TYR A 302 23.72 15.53 -18.31
N CYS A 303 22.64 15.27 -19.05
CA CYS A 303 22.72 14.48 -20.28
C CYS A 303 22.73 15.41 -21.48
N VAL A 304 23.83 15.38 -22.23
CA VAL A 304 23.91 15.99 -23.55
C VAL A 304 23.25 14.99 -24.51
N THR A 305 22.09 15.36 -25.06
CA THR A 305 21.43 14.61 -26.15
C THR A 305 22.28 14.61 -27.41
#